data_AF-A0A255ZZ04-F1
#
_entry.id   AF-A0A255ZZ04-F1
#
_cell.length_a   1.000
_cell.length_b   1.000
_cell.length_c   1.000
_cell.angle_alpha   90.00
_cell.angle_beta   90.00
_cell.angle_gamma   90.00
#
_symmetry.space_group_name_H-M   'P 1'
#
loop_
_entity.id
_entity.type
_entity.pdbx_description
1 polymer ?
#
loop_
_entity_poly.entity_id
_entity_poly.type
_entity_poly.pdbx_seq_one_letter_code
_entity_poly.pdbx_strand_id
1 'polypeptide(L)'
;MKKLKLTAKVLFMLLAVVVSSCSSDDENSGGGTSAGDYYPLAVNNSWTYENLDTGETVESRFVDTEQQGGISYYQLNSNEFLAQASVWISKDGGNYNQRVDDLVIEQFGFTTTTEGYEITIFKDNAPVGQTWTDSATFNIVLAAQGQSQTSTATVAVTGENLFIGSATVNGVTYPDVIKARYTLESTVLGQPGSSAVVTEMWFAKDVGPIKSTTTGGNGISQTLELQTYSLN
;
A
#
# COMPACT_ATOMS: atom_id res chain seq x y z
N MET A 1 45.15 -35.85 48.18
CA MET A 1 45.53 -34.62 48.90
C MET A 1 46.80 -34.06 48.28
N LYS A 2 46.78 -32.80 47.78
CA LYS A 2 47.85 -31.75 47.80
C LYS A 2 49.26 -32.11 47.21
N LYS A 3 49.97 -31.33 46.36
CA LYS A 3 49.90 -29.95 45.81
C LYS A 3 50.86 -29.83 44.59
N LEU A 4 50.66 -28.84 43.71
CA LEU A 4 51.71 -28.01 43.08
C LEU A 4 51.02 -26.79 42.42
N LYS A 5 50.97 -25.59 43.04
CA LYS A 5 51.84 -24.41 42.84
C LYS A 5 52.19 -24.07 41.38
N LEU A 6 51.61 -22.98 40.85
CA LEU A 6 52.32 -22.04 39.98
C LEU A 6 51.80 -20.61 40.18
N THR A 7 52.75 -19.70 40.24
CA THR A 7 52.70 -18.27 40.57
C THR A 7 52.78 -17.38 39.32
N ALA A 8 52.38 -16.12 39.51
CA ALA A 8 52.80 -14.91 38.76
C ALA A 8 51.94 -14.56 37.51
N LYS A 9 51.53 -13.31 37.23
CA LYS A 9 51.90 -11.98 37.72
C LYS A 9 50.66 -11.08 37.76
N VAL A 10 50.61 -10.22 38.78
CA VAL A 10 49.81 -9.00 38.82
C VAL A 10 50.45 -8.00 37.84
N LEU A 11 49.68 -7.48 36.89
CA LEU A 11 49.92 -6.16 36.33
C LEU A 11 48.62 -5.36 36.43
N PHE A 12 48.61 -4.50 37.44
CA PHE A 12 47.60 -3.49 37.68
C PHE A 12 48.00 -2.28 36.83
N MET A 13 47.22 -1.94 35.80
CA MET A 13 47.21 -0.59 35.26
C MET A 13 45.76 -0.14 35.15
N LEU A 14 45.46 0.86 35.98
CA LEU A 14 44.19 1.47 36.26
C LEU A 14 43.96 2.65 35.28
N LEU A 15 42.69 2.98 35.06
CA LEU A 15 42.10 4.16 34.38
C LEU A 15 42.10 4.14 32.84
N ALA A 16 40.97 4.34 32.14
CA ALA A 16 39.79 5.15 32.47
C ALA A 16 38.47 4.51 31.99
N VAL A 17 37.42 4.71 32.79
CA VAL A 17 36.03 4.59 32.37
C VAL A 17 35.66 5.86 31.60
N VAL A 18 35.17 5.71 30.38
CA VAL A 18 34.26 6.67 29.73
C VAL A 18 33.31 5.91 28.81
N VAL A 19 32.07 5.81 29.29
CA VAL A 19 30.76 5.76 28.62
C VAL A 19 30.61 5.36 27.14
N SER A 20 29.68 4.42 26.94
CA SER A 20 28.66 4.33 25.88
C SER A 20 29.08 4.47 24.41
N SER A 21 29.04 3.35 23.70
CA SER A 21 28.01 3.17 22.66
C SER A 21 27.84 1.68 22.39
N CYS A 22 26.66 1.14 22.74
CA CYS A 22 26.14 -0.01 22.00
C CYS A 22 25.99 0.47 20.56
N SER A 23 26.78 -0.07 19.62
CA SER A 23 26.25 -0.14 18.27
C SER A 23 25.15 -1.19 18.33
N SER A 24 23.93 -0.73 18.52
CA SER A 24 22.78 -1.49 18.07
C SER A 24 22.96 -1.61 16.56
N ASP A 25 23.43 -2.78 16.13
CA ASP A 25 23.27 -3.21 14.76
C ASP A 25 21.78 -3.49 14.57
N ASP A 26 21.00 -2.40 14.42
CA ASP A 26 19.69 -2.48 13.80
C ASP A 26 19.96 -2.60 12.30
N GLU A 27 20.11 -3.84 11.85
CA GLU A 27 20.02 -4.20 10.45
C GLU A 27 18.62 -3.79 9.95
N ASN A 28 18.50 -2.55 9.49
CA ASN A 28 17.35 -2.12 8.70
C ASN A 28 17.41 -2.87 7.37
N SER A 29 16.81 -4.05 7.35
CA SER A 29 16.66 -4.91 6.18
C SER A 29 15.81 -4.20 5.13
N GLY A 30 16.47 -3.52 4.19
CA GLY A 30 15.88 -2.98 2.96
C GLY A 30 16.80 -3.34 1.81
N GLY A 31 16.55 -4.49 1.17
CA GLY A 31 17.31 -4.97 0.01
C GLY A 31 16.43 -4.93 -1.24
N GLY A 32 16.90 -4.20 -2.26
CA GLY A 32 16.34 -4.09 -3.61
C GLY A 32 16.55 -2.70 -4.21
N THR A 33 16.85 -2.62 -5.51
CA THR A 33 17.09 -1.35 -6.23
C THR A 33 15.85 -1.00 -7.05
N SER A 34 15.03 -0.08 -6.55
CA SER A 34 13.96 0.52 -7.36
C SER A 34 14.55 1.52 -8.36
N ALA A 35 13.94 1.61 -9.55
CA ALA A 35 14.38 2.47 -10.66
C ALA A 35 13.79 3.89 -10.58
N GLY A 36 13.88 4.55 -9.43
CA GLY A 36 13.42 5.92 -9.22
C GLY A 36 11.90 6.08 -9.05
N ASP A 37 11.17 4.99 -8.77
CA ASP A 37 9.71 4.98 -8.71
C ASP A 37 9.17 5.18 -7.29
N TYR A 38 8.00 5.81 -7.20
CA TYR A 38 7.30 6.06 -5.94
C TYR A 38 6.41 4.88 -5.51
N TYR A 39 6.14 3.96 -6.42
CA TYR A 39 5.55 2.65 -6.12
C TYR A 39 6.25 1.61 -7.00
N PRO A 40 7.39 1.06 -6.54
CA PRO A 40 8.18 0.14 -7.36
C PRO A 40 7.39 -1.11 -7.73
N LEU A 41 7.08 -1.28 -9.00
CA LEU A 41 6.23 -2.37 -9.50
C LEU A 41 7.08 -3.55 -9.98
N ALA A 42 7.17 -4.59 -9.16
CA ALA A 42 7.72 -5.88 -9.53
C ALA A 42 7.08 -6.99 -8.68
N VAL A 43 6.90 -8.17 -9.26
CA VAL A 43 6.42 -9.35 -8.52
C VAL A 43 7.37 -9.62 -7.34
N ASN A 44 6.81 -10.02 -6.20
CA ASN A 44 7.47 -10.20 -4.91
C ASN A 44 8.01 -8.93 -4.23
N ASN A 45 7.79 -7.73 -4.79
CA ASN A 45 7.92 -6.52 -3.97
C ASN A 45 6.85 -6.56 -2.89
N SER A 46 7.23 -6.28 -1.64
CA SER A 46 6.34 -6.37 -0.49
C SER A 46 6.62 -5.32 0.57
N TRP A 47 5.57 -4.99 1.30
CA TRP A 47 5.55 -4.02 2.38
C TRP A 47 4.78 -4.60 3.56
N THR A 48 5.38 -4.56 4.74
CA THR A 48 4.76 -4.97 5.99
C THR A 48 4.45 -3.73 6.82
N TYR A 49 3.19 -3.58 7.20
CA TYR A 49 2.68 -2.43 7.94
C TYR A 49 2.18 -2.82 9.31
N GLU A 50 2.24 -1.89 10.25
CA GLU A 50 1.44 -1.92 11.47
C GLU A 50 0.16 -1.12 11.22
N ASN A 51 -0.98 -1.73 11.55
CA ASN A 51 -2.25 -1.02 11.65
C ASN A 51 -2.31 -0.34 13.02
N LEU A 52 -2.21 0.99 13.06
CA LEU A 52 -2.14 1.73 14.32
C LEU A 52 -3.47 1.71 15.10
N ASP A 53 -4.59 1.34 14.45
CA ASP A 53 -5.90 1.27 15.09
C ASP A 53 -6.16 -0.09 15.73
N THR A 54 -5.57 -1.17 15.21
CA THR A 54 -5.76 -2.53 15.74
C THR A 54 -4.50 -3.14 16.38
N GLY A 55 -3.32 -2.59 16.10
CA GLY A 55 -2.01 -3.17 16.45
C GLY A 55 -1.64 -4.39 15.62
N GLU A 56 -2.43 -4.75 14.60
CA GLU A 56 -2.17 -5.91 13.75
C GLU A 56 -1.13 -5.59 12.68
N THR A 57 -0.38 -6.62 12.30
CA THR A 57 0.54 -6.55 11.16
C THR A 57 -0.18 -6.94 9.87
N VAL A 58 -0.05 -6.13 8.84
CA VAL A 58 -0.63 -6.34 7.51
C VAL A 58 0.48 -6.39 6.47
N GLU A 59 0.47 -7.41 5.61
CA GLU A 59 1.39 -7.49 4.47
C GLU A 59 0.68 -7.15 3.16
N SER A 60 1.28 -6.26 2.38
CA SER A 60 0.96 -6.01 0.98
C SER A 60 2.12 -6.52 0.10
N ARG A 61 1.81 -7.20 -1.00
CA ARG A 61 2.78 -7.81 -1.90
C ARG A 61 2.21 -7.88 -3.31
N PHE A 62 3.06 -7.66 -4.32
CA PHE A 62 2.73 -8.01 -5.68
C PHE A 62 2.95 -9.51 -5.94
N VAL A 63 1.90 -10.23 -6.31
CA VAL A 63 1.91 -11.71 -6.41
C VAL A 63 1.92 -12.23 -7.84
N ASP A 64 1.46 -11.43 -8.80
CA ASP A 64 1.39 -11.82 -10.20
C ASP A 64 1.63 -10.61 -11.11
N THR A 65 1.90 -10.88 -12.38
CA THR A 65 2.00 -9.86 -13.42
C THR A 65 1.36 -10.32 -14.72
N GLU A 66 0.74 -9.38 -15.41
CA GLU A 66 0.22 -9.60 -16.75
C GLU A 66 0.51 -8.40 -17.65
N GLN A 67 0.41 -8.61 -18.96
CA GLN A 67 0.50 -7.54 -19.94
C GLN A 67 -0.81 -7.38 -20.70
N GLN A 68 -1.30 -6.15 -20.77
CA GLN A 68 -2.42 -5.77 -21.62
C GLN A 68 -2.08 -4.49 -22.36
N GLY A 69 -2.21 -4.48 -23.69
CA GLY A 69 -1.95 -3.29 -24.51
C GLY A 69 -0.52 -2.74 -24.41
N GLY A 70 0.46 -3.55 -23.99
CA GLY A 70 1.85 -3.13 -23.75
C GLY A 70 2.09 -2.49 -22.38
N ILE A 71 1.09 -2.44 -21.50
CA ILE A 71 1.19 -2.02 -20.11
C ILE A 71 1.29 -3.26 -19.23
N SER A 72 2.26 -3.27 -18.32
CA SER A 72 2.38 -4.30 -17.29
C SER A 72 1.50 -3.94 -16.09
N TYR A 73 0.70 -4.91 -15.65
CA TYR A 73 -0.11 -4.85 -14.44
C TYR A 73 0.47 -5.81 -13.41
N TYR A 74 0.39 -5.43 -12.13
CA TYR A 74 0.91 -6.21 -11.01
C TYR A 74 -0.18 -6.42 -9.97
N GLN A 75 -0.51 -7.68 -9.70
CA GLN A 75 -1.61 -8.05 -8.81
C GLN A 75 -1.20 -7.88 -7.36
N LEU A 76 -1.99 -7.17 -6.56
CA LEU A 76 -1.84 -7.15 -5.11
C LEU A 76 -2.34 -8.45 -4.50
N ASN A 77 -1.65 -8.94 -3.46
CA ASN A 77 -2.21 -9.97 -2.60
C ASN A 77 -3.51 -9.44 -1.99
N SER A 78 -4.62 -10.13 -2.20
CA SER A 78 -5.87 -9.75 -1.55
C SER A 78 -5.73 -10.03 -0.05
N ASN A 79 -6.02 -9.02 0.77
CA ASN A 79 -6.39 -9.25 2.16
C ASN A 79 -7.90 -9.53 2.25
N GLU A 80 -8.33 -10.11 3.36
CA GLU A 80 -9.70 -10.59 3.65
C GLU A 80 -10.82 -9.56 3.33
N PHE A 81 -10.49 -8.26 3.23
CA PHE A 81 -11.45 -7.17 2.99
C PHE A 81 -11.78 -6.94 1.50
N LEU A 82 -10.85 -7.25 0.58
CA LEU A 82 -11.04 -7.17 -0.88
C LEU A 82 -11.21 -8.56 -1.53
N ALA A 83 -11.29 -9.61 -0.70
CA ALA A 83 -11.01 -11.02 -0.99
C ALA A 83 -11.76 -11.72 -2.13
N GLN A 84 -12.59 -11.02 -2.92
CA GLN A 84 -13.32 -11.64 -4.02
C GLN A 84 -12.91 -11.13 -5.42
N ALA A 85 -12.31 -9.94 -5.53
CA ALA A 85 -11.82 -9.43 -6.82
C ALA A 85 -10.30 -9.22 -6.78
N SER A 86 -9.65 -9.52 -7.91
CA SER A 86 -8.23 -9.21 -8.10
C SER A 86 -8.04 -7.72 -8.28
N VAL A 87 -7.11 -7.14 -7.53
CA VAL A 87 -6.69 -5.74 -7.68
C VAL A 87 -5.30 -5.71 -8.28
N TRP A 88 -5.14 -4.90 -9.32
CA TRP A 88 -3.90 -4.75 -10.07
C TRP A 88 -3.46 -3.29 -10.07
N ILE A 89 -2.16 -3.08 -10.03
CA ILE A 89 -1.53 -1.77 -10.17
C ILE A 89 -0.71 -1.74 -11.45
N SER A 90 -0.86 -0.68 -12.25
CA SER A 90 0.02 -0.39 -13.38
C SER A 90 0.58 1.02 -13.26
N LYS A 91 1.64 1.27 -14.03
CA LYS A 91 2.22 2.61 -14.19
C LYS A 91 2.33 2.93 -15.68
N ASP A 92 1.81 4.09 -16.06
CA ASP A 92 2.00 4.67 -17.39
C ASP A 92 2.49 6.12 -17.26
N GLY A 93 3.75 6.36 -17.63
CA GLY A 93 4.44 7.61 -17.35
C GLY A 93 4.46 7.90 -15.84
N GLY A 94 3.89 9.03 -15.42
CA GLY A 94 3.77 9.38 -14.00
C GLY A 94 2.44 8.98 -13.35
N ASN A 95 1.56 8.26 -14.05
CA ASN A 95 0.24 7.87 -13.57
C ASN A 95 0.26 6.43 -13.04
N TYR A 96 -0.29 6.21 -11.85
CA TYR A 96 -0.49 4.89 -11.28
C TYR A 96 -1.98 4.58 -11.29
N ASN A 97 -2.33 3.49 -11.99
CA ASN A 97 -3.70 3.08 -12.20
C ASN A 97 -3.98 1.84 -11.34
N GLN A 98 -5.17 1.82 -10.75
CA GLN A 98 -5.71 0.66 -10.06
C GLN A 98 -6.79 0.05 -10.96
N ARG A 99 -6.59 -1.20 -11.34
CA ARG A 99 -7.60 -2.02 -12.00
C ARG A 99 -8.18 -3.01 -11.02
N VAL A 100 -9.49 -3.16 -11.04
CA VAL A 100 -10.23 -4.20 -10.35
C VAL A 100 -10.79 -5.12 -11.41
N ASP A 101 -10.52 -6.41 -11.33
CA ASP A 101 -11.07 -7.39 -12.27
C ASP A 101 -12.55 -7.67 -11.99
N ASP A 102 -13.18 -8.40 -12.91
CA ASP A 102 -14.55 -8.91 -12.73
C ASP A 102 -14.71 -9.64 -11.39
N LEU A 103 -15.84 -9.38 -10.75
CA LEU A 103 -16.20 -9.97 -9.46
C LEU A 103 -17.50 -10.76 -9.60
N VAL A 104 -17.48 -12.03 -9.24
CA VAL A 104 -18.68 -12.88 -9.16
C VAL A 104 -18.90 -13.32 -7.72
N ILE A 105 -20.06 -12.95 -7.16
CA ILE A 105 -20.48 -13.33 -5.82
C ILE A 105 -21.74 -14.19 -5.91
N GLU A 106 -21.70 -15.40 -5.36
CA GLU A 106 -22.85 -16.30 -5.28
C GLU A 106 -23.30 -16.45 -3.82
N GLN A 107 -24.48 -15.92 -3.47
CA GLN A 107 -25.02 -15.99 -2.12
C GLN A 107 -26.54 -16.11 -2.11
N PHE A 108 -27.07 -16.96 -1.24
CA PHE A 108 -28.52 -17.13 -1.02
C PHE A 108 -29.35 -17.40 -2.30
N GLY A 109 -28.75 -18.04 -3.32
CA GLY A 109 -29.41 -18.30 -4.61
C GLY A 109 -29.43 -17.12 -5.58
N PHE A 110 -28.67 -16.06 -5.27
CA PHE A 110 -28.38 -14.93 -6.15
C PHE A 110 -26.94 -15.01 -6.63
N THR A 111 -26.73 -14.67 -7.90
CA THR A 111 -25.40 -14.44 -8.48
C THR A 111 -25.30 -12.97 -8.84
N THR A 112 -24.33 -12.27 -8.25
CA THR A 112 -24.00 -10.88 -8.59
C THR A 112 -22.68 -10.87 -9.35
N THR A 113 -22.70 -10.42 -10.60
CA THR A 113 -21.50 -10.16 -11.40
C THR A 113 -21.27 -8.66 -11.48
N THR A 114 -20.09 -8.19 -11.13
CA THR A 114 -19.65 -6.81 -11.34
C THR A 114 -18.53 -6.83 -12.36
N GLU A 115 -18.70 -6.08 -13.45
CA GLU A 115 -17.63 -5.89 -14.43
C GLU A 115 -16.44 -5.14 -13.79
N GLY A 116 -15.24 -5.53 -14.18
CA GLY A 116 -14.01 -4.87 -13.79
C GLY A 116 -13.92 -3.44 -14.31
N TYR A 117 -13.07 -2.65 -13.69
CA TYR A 117 -12.86 -1.25 -14.02
C TYR A 117 -11.44 -0.81 -13.68
N GLU A 118 -11.01 0.32 -14.26
CA GLU A 118 -9.70 0.93 -14.00
C GLU A 118 -9.85 2.41 -13.69
N ILE A 119 -9.08 2.91 -12.72
CA ILE A 119 -9.03 4.32 -12.34
C ILE A 119 -7.61 4.75 -11.96
N THR A 120 -7.27 6.01 -12.21
CA THR A 120 -5.99 6.60 -11.81
C THR A 120 -6.01 7.05 -10.34
N ILE A 121 -5.26 6.36 -9.47
CA ILE A 121 -5.25 6.64 -8.02
C ILE A 121 -4.11 7.55 -7.55
N PHE A 122 -3.04 7.69 -8.34
CA PHE A 122 -1.88 8.50 -7.97
C PHE A 122 -1.15 9.04 -9.21
N LYS A 123 -0.61 10.27 -9.11
CA LYS A 123 0.24 10.90 -10.13
C LYS A 123 1.52 11.45 -9.51
N ASP A 124 2.67 10.86 -9.79
CA ASP A 124 3.96 11.30 -9.22
C ASP A 124 4.54 12.56 -9.88
N ASN A 125 4.02 12.92 -11.05
CA ASN A 125 4.42 14.11 -11.81
C ASN A 125 3.50 15.33 -11.56
N ALA A 126 2.43 15.17 -10.77
CA ALA A 126 1.54 16.27 -10.43
C ALA A 126 2.21 17.20 -9.38
N PRO A 127 2.27 18.52 -9.60
CA PRO A 127 2.67 19.48 -8.58
C PRO A 127 1.77 19.44 -7.34
N VAL A 128 2.30 19.92 -6.22
CA VAL A 128 1.51 20.11 -4.99
C VAL A 128 0.31 21.02 -5.25
N GLY A 129 -0.86 20.63 -4.77
CA GLY A 129 -2.12 21.35 -4.92
C GLY A 129 -2.82 21.16 -6.28
N GLN A 130 -2.18 20.48 -7.25
CA GLN A 130 -2.84 20.12 -8.49
C GLN A 130 -3.75 18.92 -8.26
N THR A 131 -5.02 19.07 -8.65
CA THR A 131 -5.99 17.98 -8.64
C THR A 131 -6.05 17.25 -9.98
N TRP A 132 -6.45 15.99 -9.96
CA TRP A 132 -6.86 15.22 -11.13
C TRP A 132 -8.17 14.50 -10.85
N THR A 133 -8.89 14.17 -11.92
CA THR A 133 -10.12 13.38 -11.86
C THR A 133 -10.02 12.23 -12.85
N ASP A 134 -10.62 11.10 -12.50
CA ASP A 134 -10.81 9.97 -13.38
C ASP A 134 -12.13 9.26 -13.01
N SER A 135 -12.69 8.46 -13.91
CA SER A 135 -13.94 7.75 -13.65
C SER A 135 -14.12 6.56 -14.56
N ALA A 136 -14.69 5.49 -14.01
CA ALA A 136 -15.06 4.31 -14.77
C ALA A 136 -16.52 3.95 -14.53
N THR A 137 -17.21 3.58 -15.61
CA THR A 137 -18.58 3.08 -15.59
C THR A 137 -18.56 1.61 -15.96
N PHE A 138 -19.25 0.79 -15.18
CA PHE A 138 -19.27 -0.66 -15.32
C PHE A 138 -20.66 -1.21 -15.01
N ASN A 139 -20.97 -2.40 -15.52
CA ASN A 139 -22.24 -3.05 -15.25
C ASN A 139 -22.19 -3.93 -14.01
N ILE A 140 -23.35 -4.01 -13.34
CA ILE A 140 -23.65 -4.94 -12.27
C ILE A 140 -24.84 -5.79 -12.74
N VAL A 141 -24.66 -7.10 -12.80
CA VAL A 141 -25.69 -8.06 -13.18
C VAL A 141 -26.10 -8.85 -11.94
N LEU A 142 -27.37 -8.74 -11.56
CA LEU A 142 -27.98 -9.58 -10.53
C LEU A 142 -28.82 -10.65 -11.20
N ALA A 143 -28.47 -11.92 -11.00
CA ALA A 143 -29.19 -13.08 -11.52
C ALA A 143 -29.78 -13.92 -10.39
N ALA A 144 -31.06 -14.30 -10.53
CA ALA A 144 -31.75 -15.19 -9.59
C ALA A 144 -32.92 -15.90 -10.29
N GLN A 145 -33.13 -17.19 -9.97
CA GLN A 145 -34.28 -17.98 -10.44
C GLN A 145 -34.47 -17.94 -11.98
N GLY A 146 -33.38 -17.91 -12.74
CA GLY A 146 -33.39 -17.84 -14.21
C GLY A 146 -33.79 -16.48 -14.79
N GLN A 147 -33.84 -15.42 -13.97
CA GLN A 147 -33.99 -14.03 -14.39
C GLN A 147 -32.70 -13.26 -14.11
N SER A 148 -32.41 -12.23 -14.90
CA SER A 148 -31.27 -11.34 -14.70
C SER A 148 -31.69 -9.88 -14.86
N GLN A 149 -31.18 -9.02 -13.99
CA GLN A 149 -31.29 -7.57 -14.08
C GLN A 149 -29.90 -6.97 -14.18
N THR A 150 -29.68 -6.09 -15.15
CA THR A 150 -28.46 -5.31 -15.29
C THR A 150 -28.69 -3.89 -14.79
N SER A 151 -27.76 -3.41 -13.98
CA SER A 151 -27.66 -2.03 -13.52
C SER A 151 -26.31 -1.46 -13.91
N THR A 152 -26.20 -0.14 -14.00
CA THR A 152 -24.94 0.54 -14.26
C THR A 152 -24.47 1.26 -13.00
N ALA A 153 -23.18 1.17 -12.73
CA ALA A 153 -22.51 1.90 -11.67
C ALA A 153 -21.34 2.71 -12.22
N THR A 154 -21.00 3.78 -11.53
CA THR A 154 -19.81 4.60 -11.84
C THR A 154 -19.01 4.80 -10.57
N VAL A 155 -17.71 4.58 -10.64
CA VAL A 155 -16.74 5.04 -9.64
C VAL A 155 -16.04 6.27 -10.20
N ALA A 156 -16.02 7.34 -9.42
CA ALA A 156 -15.28 8.57 -9.72
C ALA A 156 -14.18 8.74 -8.67
N VAL A 157 -12.99 9.14 -9.14
CA VAL A 157 -11.87 9.49 -8.28
C VAL A 157 -11.50 10.95 -8.47
N THR A 158 -11.24 11.63 -7.37
CA THR A 158 -10.57 12.95 -7.36
C THR A 158 -9.31 12.82 -6.54
N GLY A 159 -8.15 13.07 -7.15
CA GLY A 159 -6.85 13.01 -6.49
C GLY A 159 -6.13 14.35 -6.43
N GLU A 160 -5.18 14.47 -5.51
CA GLU A 160 -4.34 15.66 -5.30
C GLU A 160 -3.02 15.28 -4.62
N ASN A 161 -1.91 15.90 -5.03
CA ASN A 161 -0.66 15.84 -4.26
C ASN A 161 -0.67 16.94 -3.18
N LEU A 162 -0.63 16.54 -1.92
CA LEU A 162 -0.73 17.44 -0.76
C LEU A 162 0.63 17.97 -0.30
N PHE A 163 1.69 17.19 -0.51
CA PHE A 163 3.03 17.53 -0.04
C PHE A 163 4.10 16.80 -0.85
N ILE A 164 5.23 17.46 -1.08
CA ILE A 164 6.46 16.87 -1.63
C ILE A 164 7.63 17.31 -0.74
N GLY A 165 8.41 16.36 -0.24
CA GLY A 165 9.57 16.61 0.61
C GLY A 165 9.90 15.42 1.50
N SER A 166 10.62 15.63 2.60
CA SER A 166 10.97 14.55 3.52
C SER A 166 9.84 14.23 4.49
N ALA A 167 9.63 12.94 4.81
CA ALA A 167 8.75 12.50 5.89
C ALA A 167 9.42 11.45 6.77
N THR A 168 9.09 11.46 8.06
CA THR A 168 9.54 10.44 9.01
C THR A 168 8.38 9.51 9.34
N VAL A 169 8.56 8.21 9.14
CA VAL A 169 7.60 7.16 9.51
C VAL A 169 8.35 6.08 10.28
N ASN A 170 7.80 5.66 11.41
CA ASN A 170 8.40 4.66 12.30
C ASN A 170 9.89 4.93 12.62
N GLY A 171 10.23 6.19 12.91
CA GLY A 171 11.61 6.61 13.21
C GLY A 171 12.58 6.69 12.02
N VAL A 172 12.17 6.28 10.82
CA VAL A 172 12.98 6.36 9.60
C VAL A 172 12.60 7.60 8.79
N THR A 173 13.59 8.42 8.42
CA THR A 173 13.38 9.60 7.56
C THR A 173 13.62 9.25 6.09
N TYR A 174 12.57 9.45 5.28
CA TYR A 174 12.59 9.30 3.84
C TYR A 174 12.71 10.68 3.19
N PRO A 175 13.74 10.96 2.36
CA PRO A 175 14.01 12.31 1.85
C PRO A 175 13.06 12.75 0.73
N ASP A 176 12.63 11.82 -0.12
CA ASP A 176 11.84 12.10 -1.31
C ASP A 176 10.47 11.43 -1.18
N VAL A 177 9.52 12.12 -0.54
CA VAL A 177 8.16 11.63 -0.28
C VAL A 177 7.13 12.50 -0.96
N ILE A 178 6.16 11.87 -1.62
CA ILE A 178 4.93 12.51 -2.09
C ILE A 178 3.79 12.05 -1.20
N LYS A 179 3.14 12.98 -0.50
CA LYS A 179 1.83 12.73 0.13
C LYS A 179 0.76 13.02 -0.89
N ALA A 180 -0.02 12.03 -1.28
CA ALA A 180 -1.17 12.17 -2.15
C ALA A 180 -2.46 11.87 -1.38
N ARG A 181 -3.56 12.46 -1.81
CA ARG A 181 -4.91 12.14 -1.38
C ARG A 181 -5.73 11.76 -2.59
N TYR A 182 -6.55 10.74 -2.48
CA TYR A 182 -7.64 10.52 -3.43
C TYR A 182 -8.95 10.21 -2.71
N THR A 183 -10.03 10.69 -3.29
CA THR A 183 -11.41 10.49 -2.83
C THR A 183 -12.13 9.65 -3.86
N LEU A 184 -12.72 8.53 -3.42
CA LEU A 184 -13.57 7.67 -4.23
C LEU A 184 -15.04 7.93 -3.91
N GLU A 185 -15.82 8.19 -4.96
CA GLU A 185 -17.26 8.30 -4.92
C GLU A 185 -17.87 7.28 -5.85
N SER A 186 -18.96 6.65 -5.44
CA SER A 186 -19.68 5.69 -6.29
C SER A 186 -21.09 6.19 -6.57
N THR A 187 -21.63 5.82 -7.72
CA THR A 187 -23.05 5.97 -8.04
C THR A 187 -23.57 4.66 -8.61
N VAL A 188 -24.80 4.29 -8.28
CA VAL A 188 -25.49 3.10 -8.81
C VAL A 188 -26.85 3.56 -9.32
N LEU A 189 -27.17 3.29 -10.58
CA LEU A 189 -28.41 3.77 -11.23
C LEU A 189 -28.59 5.30 -11.13
N GLY A 190 -27.49 6.04 -11.20
CA GLY A 190 -27.48 7.50 -11.06
C GLY A 190 -27.77 8.02 -9.65
N GLN A 191 -27.93 7.14 -8.65
CA GLN A 191 -28.03 7.51 -7.25
C GLN A 191 -26.63 7.47 -6.61
N PRO A 192 -26.24 8.47 -5.81
CA PRO A 192 -25.02 8.40 -5.02
C PRO A 192 -25.02 7.13 -4.15
N GLY A 193 -23.89 6.43 -4.14
CA GLY A 193 -23.64 5.33 -3.22
C GLY A 193 -23.49 5.83 -1.79
N SER A 194 -23.01 4.95 -0.91
CA SER A 194 -22.59 5.35 0.43
C SER A 194 -21.51 6.44 0.34
N SER A 195 -21.38 7.24 1.41
CA SER A 195 -20.44 8.35 1.51
C SER A 195 -19.03 8.03 0.99
N ALA A 196 -18.35 9.06 0.50
CA ALA A 196 -17.04 8.94 -0.13
C ALA A 196 -16.00 8.25 0.78
N VAL A 197 -15.08 7.50 0.16
CA VAL A 197 -13.89 6.96 0.82
C VAL A 197 -12.73 7.90 0.52
N VAL A 198 -12.06 8.39 1.56
CA VAL A 198 -10.90 9.29 1.41
C VAL A 198 -9.66 8.54 1.85
N THR A 199 -8.66 8.46 0.97
CA THR A 199 -7.38 7.84 1.28
C THR A 199 -6.26 8.87 1.11
N GLU A 200 -5.42 9.00 2.12
CA GLU A 200 -4.14 9.71 2.04
C GLU A 200 -3.02 8.68 2.07
N MET A 201 -2.06 8.77 1.15
CA MET A 201 -0.90 7.89 1.08
C MET A 201 0.39 8.70 0.98
N TRP A 202 1.44 8.23 1.65
CA TRP A 202 2.79 8.75 1.55
C TRP A 202 3.61 7.75 0.75
N PHE A 203 4.09 8.18 -0.40
CA PHE A 203 4.95 7.38 -1.27
C PHE A 203 6.38 7.88 -1.16
N ALA A 204 7.30 7.05 -0.68
CA ALA A 204 8.72 7.36 -0.70
C ALA A 204 9.34 6.81 -1.99
N LYS A 205 10.15 7.64 -2.64
CA LYS A 205 10.91 7.25 -3.82
C LYS A 205 11.82 6.07 -3.49
N ASP A 206 11.83 5.09 -4.38
CA ASP A 206 12.60 3.85 -4.26
C ASP A 206 12.24 2.93 -3.11
N VAL A 207 11.13 3.22 -2.43
CA VAL A 207 10.63 2.41 -1.31
C VAL A 207 9.20 1.98 -1.59
N GLY A 208 8.31 2.88 -2.03
CA GLY A 208 6.89 2.61 -2.18
C GLY A 208 6.03 3.33 -1.15
N PRO A 209 4.80 2.85 -0.89
CA PRO A 209 3.94 3.40 0.15
C PRO A 209 4.56 3.17 1.54
N ILE A 210 4.80 4.24 2.28
CA ILE A 210 5.38 4.21 3.63
C ILE A 210 4.34 4.45 4.73
N LYS A 211 3.21 5.06 4.38
CA LYS A 211 2.08 5.32 5.28
C LYS A 211 0.80 5.47 4.49
N SER A 212 -0.33 5.05 5.06
CA SER A 212 -1.65 5.41 4.55
C SER A 212 -2.63 5.71 5.67
N THR A 213 -3.61 6.55 5.37
CA THR A 213 -4.80 6.75 6.19
C THR A 213 -6.02 6.65 5.29
N THR A 214 -6.93 5.72 5.58
CA THR A 214 -8.18 5.53 4.84
C THR A 214 -9.35 5.84 5.75
N THR A 215 -10.19 6.79 5.37
CA THR A 215 -11.45 7.10 6.05
C THR A 215 -12.61 6.62 5.20
N GLY A 216 -13.32 5.62 5.70
CA GLY A 216 -14.52 5.09 5.07
C GLY A 216 -15.69 6.06 5.18
N GLY A 217 -16.72 5.82 4.37
CA GLY A 217 -17.92 6.66 4.34
C GLY A 217 -18.72 6.72 5.66
N ASN A 218 -18.47 5.79 6.57
CA ASN A 218 -19.00 5.77 7.94
C ASN A 218 -18.19 6.65 8.92
N GLY A 219 -17.14 7.33 8.45
CA GLY A 219 -16.25 8.16 9.25
C GLY A 219 -15.21 7.38 10.05
N ILE A 220 -15.16 6.05 9.93
CA ILE A 220 -14.13 5.22 10.56
C ILE A 220 -12.86 5.34 9.73
N SER A 221 -11.76 5.67 10.40
CA SER A 221 -10.42 5.74 9.80
C SER A 221 -9.59 4.52 10.18
N GLN A 222 -8.70 4.14 9.27
CA GLN A 222 -7.63 3.18 9.49
C GLN A 222 -6.30 3.83 9.08
N THR A 223 -5.24 3.65 9.86
CA THR A 223 -3.88 4.11 9.55
C THR A 223 -2.90 2.94 9.51
N LEU A 224 -2.16 2.84 8.42
CA LEU A 224 -1.08 1.87 8.24
C LEU A 224 0.27 2.61 8.21
N GLU A 225 1.25 2.15 8.99
CA GLU A 225 2.63 2.65 8.96
C GLU A 225 3.62 1.54 8.63
N LEU A 226 4.55 1.83 7.72
CA LEU A 226 5.52 0.85 7.25
C LEU A 226 6.48 0.43 8.37
N GLN A 227 6.61 -0.87 8.53
CA GLN A 227 7.58 -1.50 9.43
C GLN A 227 8.80 -1.96 8.64
N THR A 228 8.59 -2.73 7.58
CA THR A 228 9.65 -3.29 6.73
C THR A 228 9.18 -3.42 5.29
N TYR A 229 10.13 -3.55 4.36
CA TYR A 229 9.83 -3.77 2.94
C TYR A 229 10.92 -4.64 2.29
N SER A 230 10.59 -5.25 1.15
CA SER A 230 11.52 -6.04 0.32
C SER A 230 11.24 -5.71 -1.14
N LEU A 231 12.26 -5.33 -1.91
CA LEU A 231 12.14 -5.01 -3.34
C LEU A 231 13.06 -5.93 -4.16
N ASN A 232 12.67 -6.26 -5.38
CA ASN A 232 13.49 -7.01 -6.35
C ASN A 232 14.24 -6.10 -7.33
#